data_AF-A0A430QDC9-F1
#
_entry.id   AF-A0A430QDC9-F1
#
_cell.length_a   1.000
_cell.length_b   1.000
_cell.length_c   1.000
_cell.angle_alpha   90.00
_cell.angle_beta   90.00
_cell.angle_gamma   90.00
#
_symmetry.space_group_name_H-M   'P 1'
#
loop_
_entity.id
_entity.type
_entity.pdbx_description
1 polymer ?
#
loop_
_entity_poly.entity_id
_entity_poly.type
_entity_poly.pdbx_seq_one_letter_code
_entity_poly.pdbx_strand_id
1 'polypeptide(L)'
;DIPSTGLDSWFKLEGRSNRSKVQGEIHLALNLSAQNDLNEVERDKTVAIQEHIQLFYLFSLYQLKQENSTGIPWNGNIVEEGEIILHQHAIQNGLTEIQVAMCQWIALIRLNYTRSLDQIILLHTFKHLISLWSDKLLTREELNYLSDSFKVFTEHSLIMICNYNLIFYNAQSDNVLDLNHLLECLCMLHNSRLYQFSSPFSNSLQKEFLTSFKVD
;
A
#
# COMPACT_ATOMS: atom_id res chain seq x y z
N ASP A 1 -24.19 7.98 18.25
CA ASP A 1 -22.91 8.27 17.59
C ASP A 1 -22.88 7.67 16.20
N ILE A 2 -22.34 8.40 15.22
CA ILE A 2 -22.16 7.94 13.84
C ILE A 2 -20.71 7.44 13.70
N PRO A 3 -20.47 6.16 13.35
CA PRO A 3 -19.12 5.63 13.20
C PRO A 3 -18.44 6.23 11.96
N SER A 4 -17.11 6.17 11.91
CA SER A 4 -16.33 6.73 10.79
C SER A 4 -16.67 6.11 9.45
N THR A 5 -17.06 4.83 9.43
CA THR A 5 -17.51 4.10 8.23
C THR A 5 -18.86 4.55 7.69
N GLY A 6 -19.52 5.51 8.34
CA GLY A 6 -20.89 5.88 8.06
C GLY A 6 -21.91 4.93 8.67
N LEU A 7 -23.18 5.29 8.57
CA LEU A 7 -24.31 4.61 9.17
C LEU A 7 -25.37 4.37 8.10
N ASP A 8 -25.71 3.12 7.82
CA ASP A 8 -26.78 2.75 6.88
C ASP A 8 -27.82 1.88 7.59
N SER A 9 -28.98 2.43 7.92
CA SER A 9 -29.97 1.77 8.78
C SER A 9 -31.39 2.33 8.63
N TRP A 10 -32.36 1.52 9.06
CA TRP A 10 -33.76 1.93 9.22
C TRP A 10 -33.99 2.58 10.59
N PHE A 11 -34.66 3.74 10.60
CA PHE A 11 -34.98 4.51 11.79
C PHE A 11 -36.49 4.65 11.93
N LYS A 12 -37.03 4.38 13.12
CA LYS A 12 -38.46 4.60 13.40
C LYS A 12 -38.77 6.09 13.46
N LEU A 13 -39.87 6.48 12.83
CA LEU A 13 -40.33 7.86 12.85
C LEU A 13 -40.94 8.19 14.22
N GLU A 14 -40.43 9.24 14.87
CA GLU A 14 -40.93 9.70 16.16
C GLU A 14 -41.85 10.93 16.01
N GLY A 15 -42.91 10.96 16.81
CA GLY A 15 -43.82 12.09 16.87
C GLY A 15 -43.15 13.31 17.51
N ARG A 16 -43.25 14.48 16.87
CA ARG A 16 -42.75 15.75 17.44
C ARG A 16 -43.44 16.15 18.75
N SER A 17 -44.58 15.55 19.10
CA SER A 17 -45.32 15.79 20.34
C SER A 17 -46.22 14.59 20.68
N ASN A 18 -46.73 14.53 21.92
CA ASN A 18 -47.66 13.49 22.38
C ASN A 18 -49.00 13.45 21.61
N ARG A 19 -49.31 14.46 20.78
CA ARG A 19 -50.51 14.50 19.93
C ARG A 19 -50.25 13.98 18.52
N SER A 20 -48.99 13.76 18.15
CA SER A 20 -48.59 13.29 16.84
C SER A 20 -48.78 11.77 16.75
N LYS A 21 -49.71 11.31 15.91
CA LYS A 21 -49.77 9.91 15.49
C LYS A 21 -48.82 9.73 14.30
N VAL A 22 -47.69 9.07 14.53
CA VAL A 22 -46.68 8.80 13.50
C VAL A 22 -46.48 7.30 13.41
N GLN A 23 -46.40 6.78 12.19
CA GLN A 23 -46.14 5.39 11.86
C GLN A 23 -45.19 5.33 10.67
N GLY A 24 -44.39 4.27 10.61
CA GLY A 24 -43.43 4.04 9.52
C GLY A 24 -41.98 4.18 9.97
N GLU A 25 -41.09 3.86 9.04
CA GLU A 25 -39.64 3.88 9.21
C GLU A 25 -39.02 4.61 8.02
N ILE A 26 -37.86 5.22 8.24
CA ILE A 26 -37.06 5.88 7.22
C ILE A 26 -35.70 5.18 7.11
N HIS A 27 -35.28 4.89 5.90
CA HIS A 27 -33.93 4.40 5.63
C HIS A 27 -32.99 5.59 5.47
N LEU A 28 -31.95 5.67 6.29
CA LEU A 28 -30.95 6.72 6.22
C LEU A 28 -29.56 6.10 6.06
N ALA A 29 -28.87 6.54 5.01
CA ALA A 29 -27.44 6.33 4.81
C ALA A 29 -26.72 7.66 5.09
N LEU A 30 -25.93 7.71 6.16
CA LEU A 30 -25.21 8.89 6.64
C LEU A 30 -23.71 8.64 6.53
N ASN A 31 -23.00 9.50 5.82
CA ASN A 31 -21.54 9.50 5.74
C ASN A 31 -21.00 10.86 6.20
N LEU A 32 -19.86 10.86 6.88
CA LEU A 32 -19.14 12.08 7.24
C LEU A 32 -17.94 12.21 6.31
N SER A 33 -17.94 13.22 5.44
CA SER A 33 -16.82 13.58 4.59
C SER A 33 -16.40 15.03 4.83
N ALA A 34 -15.12 15.32 4.64
CA ALA A 34 -14.60 16.69 4.62
C ALA A 34 -14.55 17.29 3.20
N GLN A 35 -15.09 16.57 2.22
CA GLN A 35 -14.95 16.84 0.78
C GLN A 35 -16.02 17.82 0.29
N ASN A 36 -15.61 18.94 -0.31
CA ASN A 36 -16.49 19.90 -0.98
C ASN A 36 -16.24 19.85 -2.51
N ASP A 37 -17.32 19.89 -3.29
CA ASP A 37 -17.37 20.07 -4.76
C ASP A 37 -16.60 19.14 -5.73
N LEU A 38 -17.34 18.52 -6.65
CA LEU A 38 -16.95 17.45 -7.59
C LEU A 38 -15.70 17.71 -8.49
N ASN A 39 -15.30 18.96 -8.72
CA ASN A 39 -14.11 19.29 -9.53
C ASN A 39 -12.85 19.59 -8.68
N GLU A 40 -13.00 19.78 -7.36
CA GLU A 40 -11.89 19.73 -6.40
C GLU A 40 -11.55 18.28 -6.03
N VAL A 41 -12.54 17.37 -6.13
CA VAL A 41 -12.43 15.94 -5.77
C VAL A 41 -11.23 15.20 -6.38
N GLU A 42 -10.91 15.36 -7.67
CA GLU A 42 -9.78 14.62 -8.27
C GLU A 42 -8.42 15.14 -7.80
N ARG A 43 -8.26 16.47 -7.67
CA ARG A 43 -7.02 17.06 -7.13
C ARG A 43 -6.86 16.73 -5.65
N ASP A 44 -7.96 16.75 -4.90
CA ASP A 44 -7.99 16.36 -3.49
C ASP A 44 -7.65 14.87 -3.33
N LYS A 45 -8.08 14.00 -4.25
CA LYS A 45 -7.79 12.57 -4.17
C LYS A 45 -6.31 12.25 -4.42
N THR A 46 -5.67 12.91 -5.40
CA THR A 46 -4.23 12.73 -5.63
C THR A 46 -3.41 13.24 -4.44
N VAL A 47 -3.80 14.36 -3.84
CA VAL A 47 -3.18 14.87 -2.60
C VAL A 47 -3.37 13.87 -1.46
N ALA A 48 -4.58 13.37 -1.24
CA ALA A 48 -4.86 12.37 -0.21
C ALA A 48 -4.04 11.09 -0.40
N ILE A 49 -3.84 10.62 -1.63
CA ILE A 49 -2.96 9.46 -1.91
C ILE A 49 -1.52 9.77 -1.48
N GLN A 50 -0.98 10.93 -1.85
CA GLN A 50 0.38 11.33 -1.46
C GLN A 50 0.53 11.45 0.06
N GLU A 51 -0.44 12.06 0.74
CA GLU A 51 -0.48 12.18 2.20
C GLU A 51 -0.57 10.80 2.87
N HIS A 52 -1.39 9.90 2.33
CA HIS A 52 -1.53 8.55 2.86
C HIS A 52 -0.22 7.73 2.71
N ILE A 53 0.46 7.84 1.55
CA ILE A 53 1.80 7.27 1.35
C ILE A 53 2.78 7.83 2.39
N GLN A 54 2.75 9.15 2.61
CA GLN A 54 3.66 9.82 3.54
C GLN A 54 3.40 9.42 5.00
N LEU A 55 2.13 9.32 5.42
CA LEU A 55 1.73 8.85 6.74
C LEU A 55 2.22 7.41 6.98
N PHE A 56 1.95 6.51 6.03
CA PHE A 56 2.39 5.12 6.16
C PHE A 56 3.91 5.00 6.27
N TYR A 57 4.65 5.76 5.45
CA TYR A 57 6.10 5.83 5.51
C TYR A 57 6.61 6.35 6.86
N LEU A 58 6.01 7.41 7.41
CA LEU A 58 6.43 7.99 8.70
C LEU A 58 6.19 7.02 9.86
N PHE A 59 5.04 6.34 9.88
CA PHE A 59 4.75 5.33 10.90
C PHE A 59 5.67 4.11 10.77
N SER A 60 5.96 3.68 9.55
CA SER A 60 6.94 2.62 9.28
C SER A 60 8.34 2.99 9.76
N LEU A 61 8.79 4.23 9.50
CA LEU A 61 10.05 4.74 10.01
C LEU A 61 10.10 4.79 11.53
N TYR A 62 8.99 5.14 12.17
CA TYR A 62 8.88 5.13 13.63
C TYR A 62 9.06 3.71 14.16
N GLN A 63 8.42 2.70 13.54
CA GLN A 63 8.57 1.30 13.93
C GLN A 63 10.02 0.80 13.80
N LEU A 64 10.70 1.10 12.69
CA LEU A 64 12.12 0.76 12.54
C LEU A 64 13.01 1.43 13.59
N LYS A 65 12.69 2.64 14.05
CA LYS A 65 13.41 3.27 15.16
C LYS A 65 13.16 2.54 16.49
N GLN A 66 11.96 2.02 16.70
CA GLN A 66 11.63 1.22 17.87
C GLN A 66 12.35 -0.14 17.85
N GLU A 67 12.42 -0.81 16.71
CA GLU A 67 13.20 -2.04 16.51
C GLU A 67 14.66 -1.82 16.93
N ASN A 68 15.30 -0.75 16.46
CA ASN A 68 16.68 -0.42 16.85
C ASN A 68 16.86 -0.22 18.37
N SER A 69 15.78 0.13 19.08
CA SER A 69 15.81 0.37 20.53
C SER A 69 15.49 -0.90 21.34
N THR A 70 14.65 -1.78 20.80
CA THR A 70 14.11 -2.96 21.50
C THR A 70 14.80 -4.27 21.10
N GLY A 71 15.43 -4.31 19.93
CA GLY A 71 16.00 -5.50 19.32
C GLY A 71 14.96 -6.48 18.76
N ILE A 72 13.67 -6.10 18.74
CA ILE A 72 12.59 -6.93 18.21
C ILE A 72 12.38 -6.55 16.74
N PRO A 73 12.52 -7.49 15.80
CA PRO A 73 12.39 -7.21 14.37
C PRO A 73 10.98 -6.75 14.04
N TRP A 74 10.87 -5.70 13.24
CA TRP A 74 9.59 -5.20 12.79
C TRP A 74 8.98 -6.13 11.74
N ASN A 75 7.72 -6.52 11.94
CA ASN A 75 7.01 -7.46 11.06
C ASN A 75 6.21 -6.80 9.93
N GLY A 76 6.32 -5.47 9.77
CA GLY A 76 5.55 -4.70 8.79
C GLY A 76 4.27 -4.05 9.33
N ASN A 77 3.83 -4.36 10.56
CA ASN A 77 2.59 -3.81 11.11
C ASN A 77 2.80 -2.43 11.76
N ILE A 78 1.84 -1.53 11.59
CA ILE A 78 1.88 -0.22 12.22
C ILE A 78 1.34 -0.34 13.66
N VAL A 79 1.75 0.58 14.55
CA VAL A 79 1.16 0.67 15.90
C VAL A 79 -0.33 1.01 15.82
N GLU A 80 -1.12 0.55 16.79
CA GLU A 80 -2.58 0.70 16.80
C GLU A 80 -3.03 2.15 16.57
N GLU A 81 -2.38 3.12 17.23
CA GLU A 81 -2.71 4.54 17.07
C GLU A 81 -2.45 5.03 15.65
N GLY A 82 -1.39 4.53 15.00
CA GLY A 82 -1.07 4.84 13.61
C GLY A 82 -2.05 4.20 12.63
N GLU A 83 -2.50 2.97 12.90
CA GLU A 83 -3.53 2.29 12.12
C GLU A 83 -4.87 3.04 12.17
N ILE A 84 -5.25 3.56 13.35
CA ILE A 84 -6.45 4.39 13.51
C ILE A 84 -6.33 5.65 12.64
N ILE A 85 -5.19 6.36 12.69
CA ILE A 85 -5.00 7.58 11.88
C ILE A 85 -5.06 7.26 10.38
N LEU A 86 -4.40 6.19 9.92
CA LEU A 86 -4.44 5.75 8.53
C LEU A 86 -5.86 5.40 8.09
N HIS A 87 -6.59 4.65 8.92
CA HIS A 87 -7.95 4.24 8.65
C HIS A 87 -8.89 5.44 8.53
N GLN A 88 -8.83 6.37 9.48
CA GLN A 88 -9.64 7.60 9.44
C GLN A 88 -9.30 8.44 8.21
N HIS A 89 -8.02 8.62 7.91
CA HIS A 89 -7.58 9.34 6.71
C HIS A 89 -8.12 8.71 5.42
N ALA A 90 -8.08 7.37 5.32
CA ALA A 90 -8.58 6.66 4.15
C ALA A 90 -10.10 6.86 3.97
N ILE A 91 -10.89 6.73 5.04
CA ILE A 91 -12.34 6.90 4.96
C ILE A 91 -12.72 8.36 4.62
N GLN A 92 -12.11 9.34 5.30
CA GLN A 92 -12.45 10.75 5.12
C GLN A 92 -12.18 11.25 3.69
N ASN A 93 -11.19 10.66 3.02
CA ASN A 93 -10.81 10.98 1.64
C ASN A 93 -11.38 10.00 0.59
N GLY A 94 -12.19 9.02 1.00
CA GLY A 94 -12.77 8.03 0.09
C GLY A 94 -11.73 7.17 -0.64
N LEU A 95 -10.62 6.82 0.04
CA LEU A 95 -9.63 5.90 -0.50
C LEU A 95 -10.20 4.47 -0.50
N THR A 96 -10.14 3.83 -1.65
CA THR A 96 -10.53 2.42 -1.80
C THR A 96 -9.48 1.49 -1.21
N GLU A 97 -9.84 0.25 -0.89
CA GLU A 97 -8.91 -0.75 -0.33
C GLU A 97 -7.68 -0.97 -1.24
N ILE A 98 -7.88 -1.01 -2.56
CA ILE A 98 -6.77 -1.14 -3.51
C ILE A 98 -5.83 0.09 -3.50
N GLN A 99 -6.39 1.30 -3.32
CA GLN A 99 -5.60 2.52 -3.23
C GLN A 99 -4.79 2.54 -1.94
N VAL A 100 -5.37 2.09 -0.82
CA VAL A 100 -4.64 1.93 0.45
C VAL A 100 -3.51 0.92 0.29
N ALA A 101 -3.77 -0.28 -0.26
CA ALA A 101 -2.75 -1.30 -0.50
C ALA A 101 -1.63 -0.80 -1.45
N MET A 102 -2.00 -0.03 -2.48
CA MET A 102 -1.04 0.62 -3.37
C MET A 102 -0.15 1.61 -2.61
N CYS A 103 -0.73 2.46 -1.77
CA CYS A 103 0.02 3.42 -0.96
C CYS A 103 1.00 2.73 -0.01
N GLN A 104 0.59 1.63 0.63
CA GLN A 104 1.44 0.81 1.50
C GLN A 104 2.64 0.26 0.74
N TRP A 105 2.40 -0.33 -0.44
CA TRP A 105 3.47 -0.83 -1.31
C TRP A 105 4.47 0.28 -1.66
N ILE A 106 3.99 1.42 -2.16
CA ILE A 106 4.85 2.54 -2.58
C ILE A 106 5.68 3.06 -1.40
N ALA A 107 5.06 3.21 -0.22
CA ALA A 107 5.74 3.66 0.99
C ALA A 107 6.83 2.69 1.43
N LEU A 108 6.57 1.38 1.38
CA LEU A 108 7.55 0.35 1.74
C LEU A 108 8.68 0.21 0.72
N ILE A 109 8.42 0.38 -0.58
CA ILE A 109 9.50 0.46 -1.59
C ILE A 109 10.42 1.64 -1.32
N ARG A 110 9.85 2.82 -1.03
CA ARG A 110 10.63 4.00 -0.65
C ARG A 110 11.45 3.74 0.61
N LEU A 111 10.89 3.03 1.58
CA LEU A 111 11.57 2.67 2.81
C LEU A 111 12.73 1.70 2.56
N ASN A 112 12.48 0.60 1.85
CA ASN A 112 13.48 -0.43 1.51
C ASN A 112 14.68 0.15 0.74
N TYR A 113 14.46 1.18 -0.10
CA TYR A 113 15.56 1.86 -0.78
C TYR A 113 16.45 2.67 0.17
N THR A 114 15.87 3.23 1.24
CA THR A 114 16.60 4.09 2.20
C THR A 114 17.12 3.35 3.43
N ARG A 115 16.55 2.18 3.74
CA ARG A 115 16.82 1.35 4.91
C ARG A 115 16.68 -0.11 4.52
N SER A 116 17.55 -0.98 5.04
CA SER A 116 17.38 -2.42 4.88
C SER A 116 16.07 -2.85 5.54
N LEU A 117 15.21 -3.53 4.79
CA LEU A 117 13.92 -4.03 5.23
C LEU A 117 13.84 -5.52 4.87
N ASP A 118 13.24 -6.34 5.73
CA ASP A 118 13.08 -7.76 5.47
C ASP A 118 12.16 -7.99 4.26
N GLN A 119 12.64 -8.76 3.29
CA GLN A 119 11.99 -8.89 1.98
C GLN A 119 10.66 -9.64 2.06
N ILE A 120 10.43 -10.38 3.16
CA ILE A 120 9.13 -11.01 3.45
C ILE A 120 8.00 -9.97 3.61
N ILE A 121 8.29 -8.79 4.15
CA ILE A 121 7.30 -7.71 4.33
C ILE A 121 6.84 -7.19 2.96
N LEU A 122 7.79 -6.99 2.04
CA LEU A 122 7.48 -6.59 0.66
C LEU A 122 6.70 -7.67 -0.08
N LEU A 123 7.10 -8.93 0.06
CA LEU A 123 6.41 -10.06 -0.55
C LEU A 123 4.94 -10.16 -0.08
N HIS A 124 4.68 -10.06 1.22
CA HIS A 124 3.32 -10.08 1.77
C HIS A 124 2.50 -8.87 1.30
N THR A 125 3.09 -7.68 1.32
CA THR A 125 2.42 -6.46 0.85
C THR A 125 2.04 -6.57 -0.62
N PHE A 126 2.95 -7.09 -1.46
CA PHE A 126 2.68 -7.27 -2.89
C PHE A 126 1.61 -8.33 -3.14
N LYS A 127 1.64 -9.46 -2.41
CA LYS A 127 0.58 -10.49 -2.45
C LYS A 127 -0.79 -9.88 -2.11
N HIS A 128 -0.85 -9.04 -1.08
CA HIS A 128 -2.08 -8.34 -0.70
C HIS A 128 -2.55 -7.39 -1.80
N LEU A 129 -1.66 -6.55 -2.35
CA LEU A 129 -1.98 -5.64 -3.45
C LEU A 129 -2.56 -6.38 -4.67
N ILE A 130 -1.92 -7.48 -5.09
CA ILE A 130 -2.38 -8.29 -6.23
C ILE A 130 -3.72 -8.96 -5.93
N SER A 131 -3.98 -9.38 -4.69
CA SER A 131 -5.25 -10.00 -4.32
C SER A 131 -6.46 -9.06 -4.46
N LEU A 132 -6.24 -7.75 -4.33
CA LEU A 132 -7.27 -6.72 -4.46
C LEU A 132 -7.41 -6.16 -5.88
N TRP A 133 -6.43 -6.41 -6.75
CA TRP A 133 -6.36 -5.76 -8.07
C TRP A 133 -7.34 -6.34 -9.09
N SER A 134 -7.94 -5.45 -9.89
CA SER A 134 -8.66 -5.80 -11.13
C SER A 134 -8.60 -4.62 -12.13
N ASP A 135 -8.81 -4.91 -13.41
CA ASP A 135 -8.45 -4.05 -14.57
C ASP A 135 -9.04 -2.63 -14.62
N LYS A 136 -9.90 -2.24 -13.67
CA LYS A 136 -10.61 -0.95 -13.67
C LYS A 136 -10.60 -0.24 -12.31
N LEU A 137 -9.80 -0.70 -11.35
CA LEU A 137 -9.85 -0.16 -9.99
C LEU A 137 -8.91 1.03 -9.75
N LEU A 138 -7.91 1.23 -10.60
CA LEU A 138 -6.96 2.34 -10.48
C LEU A 138 -6.99 3.25 -11.71
N THR A 139 -6.80 4.54 -11.48
CA THR A 139 -6.68 5.56 -12.53
C THR A 139 -5.34 5.46 -13.24
N ARG A 140 -5.19 6.20 -14.35
CA ARG A 140 -3.92 6.24 -15.08
C ARG A 140 -2.77 6.82 -14.24
N GLU A 141 -3.04 7.84 -13.43
CA GLU A 141 -2.04 8.45 -12.56
C GLU A 141 -1.59 7.48 -11.45
N GLU A 142 -2.53 6.76 -10.86
CA GLU A 142 -2.27 5.71 -9.85
C GLU A 142 -1.42 4.57 -10.41
N LEU A 143 -1.71 4.14 -11.64
CA LEU A 143 -0.87 3.17 -12.35
C LEU A 143 0.54 3.68 -12.64
N ASN A 144 0.72 4.98 -12.87
CA ASN A 144 2.05 5.57 -13.06
C ASN A 144 2.86 5.52 -11.74
N TYR A 145 2.24 5.87 -10.60
CA TYR A 145 2.89 5.71 -9.29
C TYR A 145 3.35 4.27 -9.04
N LEU A 146 2.52 3.28 -9.39
CA LEU A 146 2.89 1.87 -9.30
C LEU A 146 4.04 1.52 -10.24
N SER A 147 3.96 1.93 -11.51
CA SER A 147 5.02 1.70 -12.49
C SER A 147 6.37 2.24 -12.02
N ASP A 148 6.40 3.44 -11.45
CA ASP A 148 7.62 4.03 -10.90
C ASP A 148 8.14 3.24 -9.71
N SER A 149 7.25 2.83 -8.78
CA SER A 149 7.63 2.01 -7.64
C SER A 149 8.17 0.63 -8.06
N PHE A 150 7.59 0.01 -9.09
CA PHE A 150 8.03 -1.28 -9.61
C PHE A 150 9.42 -1.18 -10.22
N LYS A 151 9.69 -0.10 -10.97
CA LYS A 151 11.02 0.16 -11.51
C LYS A 151 12.06 0.31 -10.40
N VAL A 152 11.77 1.12 -9.38
CA VAL A 152 12.67 1.30 -8.22
C VAL A 152 12.93 -0.03 -7.50
N PHE A 153 11.88 -0.83 -7.28
CA PHE A 153 12.01 -2.14 -6.66
C PHE A 153 12.88 -3.09 -7.48
N THR A 154 12.64 -3.20 -8.79
CA THR A 154 13.40 -4.06 -9.69
C THR A 154 14.88 -3.65 -9.72
N GLU A 155 15.18 -2.37 -9.90
CA GLU A 155 16.55 -1.86 -9.91
C GLU A 155 17.28 -2.17 -8.59
N HIS A 156 16.62 -1.90 -7.45
CA HIS A 156 17.17 -2.20 -6.12
C HIS A 156 17.39 -3.71 -5.91
N SER A 157 16.43 -4.54 -6.34
CA SER A 157 16.51 -5.99 -6.22
C SER A 157 17.70 -6.56 -7.02
N LEU A 158 17.93 -6.07 -8.23
CA LEU A 158 19.06 -6.49 -9.05
C LEU A 158 20.40 -6.14 -8.40
N ILE A 159 20.53 -4.93 -7.84
CA ILE A 159 21.73 -4.51 -7.10
C ILE A 159 21.97 -5.45 -5.91
N MET A 160 20.92 -5.75 -5.14
CA MET A 160 20.99 -6.68 -4.01
C MET A 160 21.46 -8.07 -4.44
N ILE A 161 20.86 -8.63 -5.51
CA ILE A 161 21.23 -9.96 -6.05
C ILE A 161 22.70 -9.99 -6.51
N CYS A 162 23.17 -8.94 -7.20
CA CYS A 162 24.57 -8.83 -7.61
C CYS A 162 25.51 -8.80 -6.40
N ASN A 163 25.17 -8.01 -5.37
CA ASN A 163 25.96 -7.94 -4.14
C ASN A 163 25.97 -9.28 -3.38
N TYR A 164 24.85 -10.00 -3.37
CA TYR A 164 24.77 -11.36 -2.79
C TYR A 164 25.76 -12.31 -3.46
N ASN A 165 25.84 -12.30 -4.80
CA ASN A 165 26.79 -13.13 -5.54
C ASN A 165 28.27 -12.78 -5.24
N LEU A 166 28.58 -11.53 -4.91
CA LEU A 166 29.92 -11.08 -4.55
C LEU A 166 30.34 -11.47 -3.11
N ILE A 167 29.38 -11.59 -2.20
CA ILE A 167 29.60 -11.84 -0.75
C ILE A 167 29.63 -13.34 -0.41
N PHE A 168 29.43 -14.22 -1.39
CA PHE A 168 29.20 -15.67 -1.23
C PHE A 168 30.41 -16.52 -0.76
N TYR A 169 31.24 -15.99 0.15
CA TYR A 169 32.27 -16.76 0.84
C TYR A 169 31.83 -17.30 2.22
N ASN A 170 30.71 -16.85 2.83
CA ASN A 170 30.29 -17.26 4.19
C ASN A 170 28.76 -17.11 4.50
N ALA A 171 27.84 -17.57 3.65
CA ALA A 171 26.40 -17.30 3.85
C ALA A 171 25.77 -18.02 5.08
N GLN A 172 25.18 -17.26 6.00
CA GLN A 172 24.27 -17.74 7.06
C GLN A 172 22.87 -18.07 6.48
N SER A 173 22.11 -18.97 7.14
CA SER A 173 20.80 -19.45 6.66
C SER A 173 19.77 -18.34 6.41
N ASP A 174 19.78 -17.30 7.25
CA ASP A 174 18.74 -16.27 7.25
C ASP A 174 18.88 -15.35 6.02
N ASN A 175 20.12 -15.10 5.58
CA ASN A 175 20.43 -14.36 4.36
C ASN A 175 19.94 -15.09 3.09
N VAL A 176 19.90 -16.42 3.12
CA VAL A 176 19.37 -17.23 2.01
C VAL A 176 17.85 -17.17 1.97
N LEU A 177 17.18 -17.17 3.12
CA LEU A 177 15.72 -17.03 3.20
C LEU A 177 15.27 -15.65 2.72
N ASP A 178 15.94 -14.59 3.16
CA ASP A 178 15.62 -13.23 2.73
C ASP A 178 15.81 -13.03 1.21
N LEU A 179 16.89 -13.59 0.64
CA LEU A 179 17.09 -13.63 -0.81
C LEU A 179 15.99 -14.40 -1.54
N ASN A 180 15.51 -15.52 -0.99
CA ASN A 180 14.40 -16.26 -1.59
C ASN A 180 13.11 -15.44 -1.61
N HIS A 181 12.80 -14.71 -0.52
CA HIS A 181 11.65 -13.80 -0.50
C HIS A 181 11.78 -12.68 -1.53
N LEU A 182 12.98 -12.10 -1.70
CA LEU A 182 13.27 -11.10 -2.73
C LEU A 182 12.99 -11.65 -4.13
N LEU A 183 13.56 -12.82 -4.45
CA LEU A 183 13.42 -13.47 -5.75
C LEU A 183 11.97 -13.86 -6.02
N GLU A 184 11.24 -14.37 -5.02
CA GLU A 184 9.81 -14.68 -5.14
C GLU A 184 9.02 -13.42 -5.44
N CYS A 185 9.24 -12.33 -4.70
CA CYS A 185 8.55 -11.06 -4.91
C CYS A 185 8.84 -10.49 -6.31
N LEU A 186 10.10 -10.53 -6.75
CA LEU A 186 10.51 -10.06 -8.08
C LEU A 186 9.87 -10.91 -9.20
N CYS A 187 9.87 -12.24 -9.06
CA CYS A 187 9.21 -13.11 -10.03
C CYS A 187 7.70 -12.87 -10.06
N MET A 188 7.06 -12.73 -8.90
CA MET A 188 5.64 -12.40 -8.80
C MET A 188 5.32 -11.07 -9.48
N LEU A 189 6.15 -10.05 -9.27
CA LEU A 189 5.96 -8.73 -9.87
C LEU A 189 5.95 -8.80 -11.39
N HIS A 190 7.01 -9.32 -12.02
CA HIS A 190 7.13 -9.36 -13.47
C HIS A 190 6.11 -10.28 -14.16
N ASN A 191 5.62 -11.31 -13.45
CA ASN A 191 4.57 -12.19 -13.94
C ASN A 191 3.15 -11.66 -13.68
N SER A 192 3.00 -10.61 -12.87
CA SER A 192 1.69 -10.07 -12.54
C SER A 192 1.06 -9.33 -13.72
N ARG A 193 -0.26 -9.46 -13.84
CA ARG A 193 -1.04 -8.67 -14.81
C ARG A 193 -0.97 -7.18 -14.51
N LEU A 194 -0.91 -6.80 -13.23
CA LEU A 194 -0.77 -5.41 -12.81
C LEU A 194 0.48 -4.76 -13.42
N TYR A 195 1.63 -5.45 -13.36
CA TYR A 195 2.88 -4.98 -13.95
C TYR A 195 2.79 -4.79 -15.47
N GLN A 196 2.16 -5.72 -16.18
CA GLN A 196 1.94 -5.61 -17.63
C GLN A 196 1.05 -4.40 -17.98
N PHE A 197 0.06 -4.11 -17.15
CA PHE A 197 -0.85 -2.98 -17.33
C PHE A 197 -0.19 -1.63 -16.99
N SER A 198 0.57 -1.57 -15.89
CA SER A 198 1.27 -0.34 -15.48
C SER A 198 2.45 -0.03 -16.38
N SER A 199 3.14 -1.07 -16.88
CA SER A 199 4.43 -0.95 -17.57
C SER A 199 4.45 -1.81 -18.85
N PRO A 200 3.62 -1.48 -19.86
CA PRO A 200 3.44 -2.32 -21.06
C PRO A 200 4.67 -2.44 -21.96
N PHE A 201 5.64 -1.52 -21.82
CA PHE A 201 6.91 -1.52 -22.55
C PHE A 201 8.11 -1.93 -21.68
N SER A 202 7.86 -2.49 -20.51
CA SER A 202 8.91 -2.99 -19.64
C SER A 202 9.70 -4.13 -20.29
N ASN A 203 10.98 -4.22 -19.95
CA ASN A 203 11.80 -5.33 -20.38
C ASN A 203 11.35 -6.62 -19.67
N SER A 204 11.56 -7.76 -20.31
CA SER A 204 11.43 -9.02 -19.58
C SER A 204 12.51 -9.08 -18.49
N LEU A 205 12.17 -9.66 -17.34
CA LEU A 205 13.08 -9.88 -16.22
C LEU A 205 14.41 -10.52 -16.67
N GLN A 206 14.36 -11.44 -17.63
CA GLN A 206 15.56 -12.04 -18.23
C GLN A 206 16.48 -11.00 -18.91
N LYS A 207 15.92 -10.03 -19.64
CA LYS A 207 16.70 -8.96 -20.27
C LYS A 207 17.31 -8.04 -19.22
N GLU A 208 16.58 -7.74 -18.14
CA GLU A 208 17.08 -6.88 -17.07
C GLU A 208 18.23 -7.53 -16.28
N PHE A 209 18.14 -8.84 -16.01
CA PHE A 209 19.27 -9.62 -15.51
C PHE A 209 20.45 -9.58 -16.48
N LEU A 210 20.22 -9.84 -17.77
CA LEU A 210 21.30 -9.80 -18.77
C LEU A 210 21.94 -8.42 -18.90
N THR A 211 21.20 -7.33 -18.70
CA THR A 211 21.78 -5.97 -18.72
C THR A 211 22.55 -5.65 -17.44
N SER A 212 22.06 -6.08 -16.27
CA SER A 212 22.72 -5.80 -14.99
C SER A 212 24.01 -6.62 -14.80
N PHE A 213 24.06 -7.86 -15.32
CA PHE A 213 25.25 -8.70 -15.28
C PHE A 213 26.24 -8.47 -16.43
N LYS A 214 25.93 -7.62 -17.41
CA LYS A 214 26.85 -7.27 -18.52
C LYS A 214 27.72 -6.04 -18.25
N VAL A 215 27.53 -5.39 -17.10
CA VAL A 215 28.40 -4.29 -16.66
C VAL A 215 29.64 -4.91 -16.02
N ASP A 216 30.56 -5.37 -16.86
CA ASP A 216 31.98 -5.62 -16.57
C ASP A 216 32.83 -4.78 -17.54
#